data_AF-A0A930TDF8-F1
#
_entry.id   AF-A0A930TDF8-F1
#
_cell.length_a   1.000
_cell.length_b   1.000
_cell.length_c   1.000
_cell.angle_alpha   90.00
_cell.angle_beta   90.00
_cell.angle_gamma   90.00
#
_symmetry.space_group_name_H-M   'P 1'
#
loop_
_entity.id
_entity.type
_entity.pdbx_description
1 polymer ?
#
loop_
_entity_poly.entity_id
_entity_poly.type
_entity_poly.pdbx_seq_one_letter_code
_entity_poly.pdbx_strand_id
1 'polypeptide(L)'
;MTVLYEDEYIVCDDNAITIHWYYFPIGSKRIPYDSIRNVKEESIGFWDGAGRIWGMGLSPEWFHLDWKRPSKTKSIIIDDGSWVKSIITPKEHDIVLQILQQKVN
;
A
#
# COMPACT_ATOMS: atom_id res chain seq x y z
N MET A 1 4.10 18.78 -8.65
CA MET A 1 4.11 17.67 -7.70
C MET A 1 3.78 18.24 -6.34
N THR A 2 2.53 18.07 -5.94
CA THR A 2 2.02 18.50 -4.63
C THR A 2 1.86 17.26 -3.77
N VAL A 3 2.55 17.19 -2.63
CA VAL A 3 2.40 16.09 -1.68
C VAL A 3 1.08 16.25 -0.93
N LEU A 4 0.24 15.22 -0.99
CA LEU A 4 -1.05 15.15 -0.31
C LEU A 4 -0.95 14.39 1.03
N TYR A 5 -0.01 13.44 1.10
CA TYR A 5 0.27 12.64 2.29
C TYR A 5 1.70 12.09 2.23
N GLU A 6 2.37 11.98 3.39
CA GLU A 6 3.69 11.35 3.50
C GLU A 6 3.87 10.72 4.90
N ASP A 7 4.34 9.46 4.91
CA ASP A 7 4.87 8.78 6.08
C ASP A 7 6.20 8.06 5.75
N GLU A 8 6.69 7.21 6.66
CA GLU A 8 7.96 6.47 6.47
C GLU A 8 7.99 5.58 5.22
N TYR A 9 6.83 5.08 4.79
CA TYR A 9 6.69 4.08 3.73
C TYR A 9 5.87 4.55 2.54
N ILE A 10 5.00 5.54 2.70
CA ILE A 10 3.98 5.90 1.73
C ILE A 10 4.03 7.41 1.46
N VAL A 11 4.08 7.78 0.18
CA VAL A 11 3.88 9.15 -0.30
C VAL A 11 2.76 9.14 -1.30
N CYS A 12 1.72 9.94 -1.07
CA CYS A 12 0.71 10.24 -2.07
C CYS A 12 0.93 11.66 -2.57
N ASP A 13 1.13 11.82 -3.87
CA ASP A 13 1.20 13.13 -4.51
C ASP A 13 -0.02 13.38 -5.40
N ASP A 14 0.04 14.40 -6.24
CA ASP A 14 -1.03 14.76 -7.17
C ASP A 14 -1.27 13.71 -8.27
N ASN A 15 -0.29 12.85 -8.57
CA ASN A 15 -0.28 11.96 -9.74
C ASN A 15 -0.17 10.47 -9.41
N ALA A 16 0.41 10.10 -8.27
CA ALA A 16 0.63 8.70 -7.92
C ALA A 16 0.81 8.45 -6.42
N ILE A 17 0.76 7.18 -6.06
CA ILE A 17 1.28 6.68 -4.79
C ILE A 17 2.70 6.13 -4.99
N THR A 18 3.61 6.46 -4.07
CA THR A 18 4.95 5.90 -3.97
C THR A 18 5.04 5.09 -2.69
N ILE A 19 5.49 3.84 -2.82
CA ILE A 19 5.70 2.91 -1.71
C ILE A 19 7.21 2.74 -1.57
N HIS A 20 7.78 3.34 -0.52
CA HIS A 20 9.18 3.20 -0.17
C HIS A 20 9.47 1.79 0.35
N TRP A 21 10.72 1.34 0.12
CA TRP A 21 11.19 0.01 0.50
C TRP A 21 10.31 -1.13 -0.03
N TYR A 22 9.63 -0.90 -1.15
CA TYR A 22 8.81 -1.93 -1.79
C TYR A 22 9.67 -3.13 -2.19
N TYR A 23 10.88 -2.86 -2.70
CA TYR A 23 11.89 -3.86 -3.06
C TYR A 23 13.02 -3.91 -2.02
N PHE A 24 12.68 -3.95 -0.72
CA PHE A 24 13.65 -3.98 0.37
C PHE A 24 14.86 -4.93 0.11
N PRO A 25 16.11 -4.49 0.36
CA PRO A 25 16.51 -3.32 1.13
C PRO A 25 16.69 -2.03 0.33
N ILE A 26 16.38 -1.97 -0.96
CA ILE A 26 16.53 -0.74 -1.75
C ILE A 26 15.43 -0.58 -2.78
N GLY A 27 14.98 0.66 -2.98
CA GLY A 27 14.07 0.99 -4.06
C GLY A 27 12.61 1.04 -3.65
N SER A 28 11.89 1.83 -4.42
CA SER A 28 10.48 2.15 -4.24
C SER A 28 9.67 1.63 -5.42
N LYS A 29 8.38 1.40 -5.21
CA LYS A 29 7.42 1.23 -6.30
C LYS A 29 6.56 2.47 -6.40
N ARG A 30 6.49 3.08 -7.58
CA ARG A 30 5.60 4.20 -7.87
C ARG A 30 4.47 3.69 -8.76
N ILE A 31 3.22 3.95 -8.37
CA ILE A 31 2.01 3.47 -9.05
C ILE A 31 1.16 4.70 -9.41
N PRO A 32 1.19 5.14 -10.68
CA PRO A 32 0.32 6.20 -11.19
C PRO A 32 -1.15 5.89 -10.94
N TYR A 33 -1.94 6.88 -10.53
CA TYR A 33 -3.34 6.65 -10.18
C TYR A 33 -4.19 6.17 -11.37
N ASP A 34 -3.86 6.60 -12.59
CA ASP A 34 -4.50 6.18 -13.84
C ASP A 34 -4.23 4.70 -14.21
N SER A 35 -3.21 4.08 -13.61
CA SER A 35 -2.92 2.66 -13.77
C SER A 35 -3.65 1.77 -12.76
N ILE A 36 -4.19 2.35 -11.69
CA ILE A 36 -4.88 1.59 -10.64
C ILE A 36 -6.27 1.21 -11.14
N ARG A 37 -6.55 -0.09 -11.16
CA ARG A 37 -7.82 -0.67 -11.57
C ARG A 37 -8.80 -0.82 -10.41
N ASN A 38 -8.29 -1.04 -9.20
CA ASN A 38 -9.11 -1.21 -8.02
C ASN A 38 -8.33 -0.88 -6.73
N VAL A 39 -9.05 -0.34 -5.75
CA VAL A 39 -8.58 -0.09 -4.39
C VAL A 39 -9.57 -0.70 -3.43
N LYS A 40 -9.11 -1.59 -2.54
CA LYS A 40 -9.96 -2.29 -1.58
C LYS A 40 -9.41 -2.19 -0.16
N GLU A 41 -10.25 -1.83 0.80
CA GLU A 41 -9.92 -1.99 2.22
C GLU A 41 -10.18 -3.46 2.64
N GLU A 42 -9.24 -4.04 3.38
CA GLU A 42 -9.42 -5.35 4.00
C GLU A 42 -8.97 -5.37 5.45
N SER A 43 -9.72 -6.10 6.28
CA SER A 43 -9.30 -6.44 7.65
C SER A 43 -8.15 -7.45 7.59
N ILE A 44 -7.11 -7.22 8.38
CA ILE A 44 -5.97 -8.13 8.49
C ILE A 44 -5.81 -8.63 9.93
N GLY A 45 -5.65 -9.95 10.07
CA GLY A 45 -5.24 -10.61 11.31
C GLY A 45 -3.75 -10.91 11.31
N PHE A 46 -3.20 -11.29 12.48
CA PHE A 46 -1.78 -11.68 12.60
C PHE A 46 -1.38 -12.79 11.61
N TRP A 47 -2.22 -13.82 11.51
CA TRP A 47 -2.00 -14.98 10.64
C TRP A 47 -2.32 -14.73 9.18
N ASP A 48 -3.21 -13.78 8.89
CA ASP A 48 -3.72 -13.48 7.54
C ASP A 48 -2.88 -12.43 6.81
N GLY A 49 -1.87 -11.84 7.47
CA GLY A 49 -0.94 -10.92 6.81
C GLY A 49 -0.31 -9.89 7.74
N ALA A 50 -0.88 -9.60 8.90
CA ALA A 50 -0.34 -8.55 9.77
C ALA A 50 1.04 -8.90 10.34
N GLY A 51 1.33 -10.19 10.57
CA GLY A 51 2.67 -10.67 10.95
C GLY A 51 3.72 -10.61 9.83
N ARG A 52 3.31 -10.39 8.59
CA ARG A 52 4.21 -10.30 7.43
C ARG A 52 4.71 -8.88 7.28
N ILE A 53 5.89 -8.59 7.82
CA ILE A 53 6.48 -7.25 7.79
C ILE A 53 6.94 -6.80 6.39
N TRP A 54 7.22 -7.72 5.47
CA TRP A 54 7.57 -7.44 4.06
C TRP A 54 7.49 -8.72 3.21
N GLY A 55 7.28 -8.56 1.90
CA GLY A 55 7.43 -9.61 0.89
C GLY A 55 6.13 -10.30 0.49
N MET A 56 6.28 -11.43 -0.20
CA MET A 56 5.17 -12.19 -0.79
C MET A 56 4.27 -12.86 0.27
N GLY A 57 2.95 -12.79 0.04
CA GLY A 57 1.90 -13.51 0.75
C GLY A 57 1.68 -14.95 0.27
N LEU A 58 0.59 -15.58 0.71
CA LEU A 58 0.18 -16.92 0.24
C LEU A 58 -0.68 -16.84 -1.04
N SER A 59 -1.38 -15.72 -1.20
CA SER A 59 -1.98 -15.16 -2.42
C SER A 59 -0.93 -14.37 -3.21
N PRO A 60 -1.18 -14.03 -4.50
CA PRO A 60 -0.31 -13.14 -5.28
C PRO A 60 -0.43 -11.69 -4.77
N GLU A 61 0.01 -11.48 -3.53
CA GLU A 61 -0.05 -10.24 -2.77
C GLU A 61 1.34 -9.93 -2.23
N TRP A 62 1.77 -8.68 -2.39
CA TRP A 62 3.07 -8.20 -1.94
C TRP A 62 2.90 -7.14 -0.86
N PHE A 63 3.44 -7.42 0.31
CA PHE A 63 3.36 -6.55 1.47
C PHE A 63 4.60 -5.65 1.48
N HIS A 64 4.42 -4.32 1.52
CA HIS A 64 5.58 -3.41 1.65
C HIS A 64 6.26 -3.56 3.01
N LEU A 65 7.40 -2.91 3.22
CA LEU A 65 8.04 -2.92 4.52
C LEU A 65 7.20 -2.13 5.54
N ASP A 66 6.81 -2.76 6.64
CA ASP A 66 6.20 -2.08 7.78
C ASP A 66 6.49 -2.85 9.08
N TRP A 67 7.42 -2.34 9.87
CA TRP A 67 7.80 -2.94 11.16
C TRP A 67 6.65 -2.95 12.17
N LYS A 68 5.66 -2.06 12.00
CA LYS A 68 4.51 -1.91 12.89
C LYS A 68 3.27 -2.62 12.36
N ARG A 69 3.35 -3.32 11.22
CA ARG A 69 2.20 -4.05 10.66
C ARG A 69 1.55 -5.02 11.65
N PRO A 70 2.29 -5.75 12.51
CA PRO A 70 1.66 -6.68 13.45
C PRO A 70 0.66 -6.06 14.42
N SER A 71 0.70 -4.75 14.65
CA SER A 71 -0.27 -4.04 15.49
C SER A 71 -1.45 -3.43 14.70
N LYS A 72 -1.49 -3.60 13.37
CA LYS A 72 -2.52 -3.02 12.49
C LYS A 72 -3.59 -4.07 12.18
N THR A 73 -4.82 -3.61 12.08
CA THR A 73 -6.02 -4.44 11.85
C THR A 73 -6.64 -4.23 10.46
N LYS A 74 -6.12 -3.27 9.69
CA LYS A 74 -6.62 -2.90 8.37
C LYS A 74 -5.47 -2.72 7.38
N SER A 75 -5.74 -3.04 6.13
CA SER A 75 -4.85 -2.84 5.00
C SER A 75 -5.60 -2.31 3.78
N ILE A 76 -4.86 -1.73 2.85
CA ILE A 76 -5.37 -1.29 1.55
C ILE A 76 -4.70 -2.14 0.49
N ILE A 77 -5.51 -2.77 -0.35
CA ILE A 77 -5.09 -3.54 -1.51
C ILE A 77 -5.15 -2.64 -2.73
N ILE A 78 -4.03 -2.53 -3.42
CA ILE A 78 -3.91 -1.79 -4.69
C ILE A 78 -3.71 -2.79 -5.82
N ASP A 79 -4.67 -2.81 -6.74
CA ASP A 79 -4.61 -3.55 -7.99
C ASP A 79 -4.27 -2.58 -9.13
N ASP A 80 -3.02 -2.61 -9.59
CA ASP A 80 -2.52 -1.84 -10.75
C ASP A 80 -2.59 -2.64 -12.06
N GLY A 81 -3.32 -3.76 -12.05
CA GLY A 81 -3.41 -4.69 -13.17
C GLY A 81 -2.25 -5.67 -13.30
N SER A 82 -1.25 -5.60 -12.42
CA SER A 82 -0.20 -6.61 -12.33
C SER A 82 -0.73 -7.92 -11.76
N TRP A 83 -0.01 -9.02 -12.01
CA TRP A 83 -0.30 -10.31 -11.39
C TRP A 83 -0.27 -10.24 -9.85
N VAL A 84 0.62 -9.42 -9.29
CA VAL A 84 0.83 -9.26 -7.85
C VAL A 84 0.22 -7.94 -7.37
N LYS A 85 -0.68 -8.02 -6.40
CA LYS A 85 -1.33 -6.85 -5.80
C LYS A 85 -0.49 -6.28 -4.66
N SER A 86 -0.48 -4.97 -4.52
CA SER A 86 0.30 -4.32 -3.46
C SER A 86 -0.56 -4.13 -2.22
N ILE A 87 -0.13 -4.67 -1.09
CA ILE A 87 -0.81 -4.53 0.20
C ILE A 87 -0.09 -3.46 1.00
N ILE A 88 -0.80 -2.38 1.32
CA ILE A 88 -0.28 -1.26 2.10
C ILE A 88 -0.97 -1.04 3.44
N THR A 89 -0.18 -0.58 4.40
CA THR A 89 -0.58 -0.29 5.76
C THR A 89 0.01 1.05 6.17
N PRO A 90 -0.46 2.18 5.60
CA PRO A 90 0.02 3.51 5.97
C PRO A 90 -0.25 3.82 7.45
N LYS A 91 0.43 4.84 7.98
CA LYS A 91 0.25 5.30 9.36
C LYS A 91 -1.15 5.88 9.58
N GLU A 92 -1.66 6.66 8.62
CA GLU A 92 -2.99 7.25 8.65
C GLU A 92 -3.88 6.59 7.60
N HIS A 93 -4.42 5.43 7.96
CA HIS A 93 -5.17 4.54 7.06
C HIS A 93 -6.27 5.25 6.29
N ASP A 94 -7.17 5.93 7.01
CA ASP A 94 -8.37 6.52 6.43
C ASP A 94 -8.04 7.68 5.47
N ILE A 95 -6.97 8.45 5.75
CA ILE A 95 -6.50 9.54 4.88
C ILE A 95 -6.00 8.98 3.54
N VAL A 96 -5.14 7.95 3.59
CA VAL A 96 -4.60 7.36 2.36
C VAL A 96 -5.68 6.65 1.56
N LEU A 97 -6.58 5.94 2.22
CA LEU A 97 -7.73 5.31 1.56
C LEU A 97 -8.59 6.34 0.84
N GLN A 98 -8.91 7.47 1.49
CA GLN A 98 -9.67 8.56 0.89
C GLN A 98 -8.96 9.17 -0.32
N ILE A 99 -7.64 9.43 -0.23
CA ILE A 99 -6.87 9.95 -1.37
C ILE A 99 -6.94 8.97 -2.54
N LEU A 100 -6.71 7.68 -2.29
CA LEU A 100 -6.75 6.65 -3.33
C LEU A 100 -8.14 6.58 -3.98
N GLN A 101 -9.22 6.58 -3.20
CA GLN A 101 -10.59 6.57 -3.71
C GLN A 101 -10.95 7.83 -4.53
N GLN A 102 -10.38 8.98 -4.19
CA GLN A 102 -10.60 10.22 -4.95
C GLN A 102 -9.79 10.29 -6.25
N LYS A 103 -8.64 9.61 -6.29
CA LYS A 103 -7.71 9.66 -7.41
C LYS A 103 -7.91 8.52 -8.41
N VAL A 104 -8.45 7.41 -7.96
CA VAL A 104 -8.81 6.24 -8.78
C VAL A 104 -10.30 6.36 -9.13
N ASN A 105 -10.58 6.87 -10.33
CA ASN A 105 -11.93 7.02 -10.87
C ASN A 105 -12.51 5.70 -11.37
#